data_AF-L9V587-F1
#
_entry.id   AF-L9V587-F1
#
_cell.length_a   1.000
_cell.length_b   1.000
_cell.length_c   1.000
_cell.angle_alpha   90.00
_cell.angle_beta   90.00
_cell.angle_gamma   90.00
#
_symmetry.space_group_name_H-M   'P 1'
#
loop_
_entity.id
_entity.type
_entity.pdbx_description
1 polymer ?
#
loop_
_entity_poly.entity_id
_entity_poly.type
_entity_poly.pdbx_seq_one_letter_code
_entity_poly.pdbx_strand_id
1 'polypeptide(L)'
;MHEYRVRIQDGVPESCSCPADASGDDPCKHRVAVAIRPRILELAVQMRVVTDGGSSLSGDDGTTDLPCECEPLSEDLPCWNCVDAGRRDLSE
;
A
#
# COMPACT_ATOMS: atom_id res chain seq x y z
N MET A 1 9.06 -18.06 -11.31
CA MET A 1 8.46 -16.71 -11.15
C MET A 1 6.99 -16.82 -11.52
N HIS A 2 6.08 -16.45 -10.62
CA HIS A 2 4.65 -16.42 -10.90
C HIS A 2 4.17 -14.97 -10.84
N GLU A 3 3.69 -14.46 -11.97
CA GLU A 3 3.11 -13.13 -12.09
C GLU A 3 1.60 -13.28 -12.26
N TYR A 4 0.83 -12.49 -11.51
CA TYR A 4 -0.62 -12.40 -11.66
C TYR A 4 -1.03 -10.94 -11.81
N ARG A 5 -1.87 -10.65 -12.81
CA ARG A 5 -2.34 -9.30 -13.12
C ARG A 5 -3.76 -9.11 -12.62
N VAL A 6 -3.93 -8.13 -11.73
CA VAL A 6 -5.25 -7.71 -11.22
C VAL A 6 -5.76 -6.56 -12.08
N ARG A 7 -6.99 -6.65 -12.60
CA ARG A 7 -7.66 -5.52 -13.26
C ARG A 7 -8.49 -4.78 -12.23
N ILE A 8 -8.45 -3.45 -12.32
CA ILE A 8 -9.20 -2.54 -11.47
C ILE A 8 -10.12 -1.72 -12.37
N GLN A 9 -11.42 -1.73 -12.11
CA GLN A 9 -12.41 -0.90 -12.78
C GLN A 9 -13.16 -0.08 -11.74
N ASP A 10 -13.26 1.23 -11.95
CA ASP A 10 -13.94 2.17 -11.04
C ASP A 10 -13.50 2.04 -9.57
N GLY A 11 -12.20 1.82 -9.36
CA GLY A 11 -11.61 1.65 -8.03
C GLY A 11 -11.79 0.26 -7.41
N VAL A 12 -12.39 -0.70 -8.12
CA VAL A 12 -12.66 -2.05 -7.61
C VAL A 12 -11.80 -3.09 -8.33
N PRO A 13 -11.04 -3.94 -7.60
CA PRO A 13 -10.37 -5.10 -8.18
C PRO A 13 -11.38 -6.14 -8.67
N GLU A 14 -11.66 -6.15 -9.96
CA GLU A 14 -12.74 -6.93 -10.57
C GLU A 14 -12.32 -8.33 -11.05
N SER A 15 -11.06 -8.49 -11.45
CA SER A 15 -10.56 -9.75 -12.00
C SER A 15 -9.05 -9.90 -11.80
N CYS A 16 -8.57 -11.13 -11.86
CA CYS A 16 -7.16 -11.49 -11.72
C CYS A 16 -6.78 -12.63 -12.66
N SER A 17 -5.57 -12.60 -13.23
CA SER A 17 -5.07 -13.69 -14.11
C SER A 17 -4.65 -14.96 -13.37
N CYS A 18 -4.97 -15.10 -12.08
CA CYS A 18 -4.59 -16.27 -11.29
C CYS A 18 -5.63 -17.39 -11.42
N PRO A 19 -5.23 -18.67 -11.30
CA PRO A 19 -6.14 -19.80 -11.46
C PRO A 19 -7.37 -19.75 -10.52
N ALA A 20 -7.19 -19.24 -9.30
CA ALA A 20 -8.26 -19.16 -8.31
C ALA A 20 -9.40 -18.22 -8.73
N ASP A 21 -9.09 -17.17 -9.49
CA ASP A 21 -10.10 -16.20 -9.96
C ASP A 21 -10.92 -16.76 -11.14
N ALA A 22 -10.38 -17.76 -11.84
CA ALA A 22 -11.08 -18.45 -12.92
C ALA A 22 -12.02 -19.56 -12.42
N SER A 23 -11.78 -20.08 -11.20
CA SER A 23 -12.44 -21.28 -10.69
C SER A 23 -13.46 -21.03 -9.58
N GLY A 24 -13.55 -19.82 -9.04
CA GLY A 24 -14.40 -19.50 -7.88
C GLY A 24 -15.22 -18.24 -8.08
N ASP A 25 -16.36 -18.17 -7.39
CA ASP A 25 -17.22 -16.98 -7.36
C ASP A 25 -16.69 -15.89 -6.41
N ASP A 26 -15.87 -16.28 -5.44
CA ASP A 26 -15.25 -15.37 -4.47
C ASP A 26 -13.98 -14.68 -5.01
N PRO A 27 -13.69 -13.45 -4.58
CA PRO A 27 -12.47 -12.76 -4.98
C PRO A 27 -11.23 -13.51 -4.51
N CYS A 28 -10.31 -13.79 -5.44
CA CYS A 28 -9.03 -14.40 -5.08
C CYS A 28 -8.24 -13.51 -4.09
N LYS A 29 -7.35 -14.12 -3.31
CA LYS A 29 -6.49 -13.41 -2.34
C LYS A 29 -5.74 -12.20 -2.94
N HIS A 30 -5.45 -12.22 -4.23
CA HIS A 30 -4.76 -11.12 -4.91
C HIS A 30 -5.65 -9.89 -5.05
N ARG A 31 -6.93 -10.07 -5.43
CA ARG A 31 -7.91 -8.98 -5.48
C ARG A 31 -8.12 -8.39 -4.10
N VAL A 32 -8.25 -9.24 -3.08
CA VAL A 32 -8.40 -8.81 -1.68
C VAL A 32 -7.15 -8.03 -1.22
N ALA A 33 -5.94 -8.54 -1.49
CA ALA A 33 -4.70 -7.88 -1.08
C ALA A 33 -4.51 -6.49 -1.70
N VAL A 34 -5.01 -6.27 -2.93
CA VAL A 34 -5.05 -4.93 -3.55
C VAL A 34 -6.12 -4.06 -2.88
N ALA A 35 -7.33 -4.58 -2.67
CA ALA A 35 -8.46 -3.83 -2.10
C ALA A 35 -8.21 -3.30 -0.69
N ILE A 36 -7.56 -4.09 0.19
CA ILE A 36 -7.34 -3.72 1.60
C ILE A 36 -6.17 -2.76 1.82
N ARG A 37 -5.44 -2.38 0.76
CA ARG A 37 -4.26 -1.51 0.85
C ARG A 37 -4.52 -0.20 0.10
N PRO A 38 -5.09 0.83 0.76
CA PRO A 38 -5.54 2.05 0.12
C PRO A 38 -4.48 2.71 -0.75
N ARG A 39 -3.24 2.84 -0.25
CA ARG A 39 -2.13 3.44 -1.02
C ARG A 39 -1.79 2.67 -2.30
N ILE A 40 -1.83 1.34 -2.27
CA ILE A 40 -1.56 0.53 -3.47
C ILE A 40 -2.71 0.68 -4.46
N LEU A 41 -3.95 0.66 -3.98
CA LEU A 41 -5.14 0.82 -4.81
C LEU A 41 -5.17 2.20 -5.47
N GLU A 42 -4.95 3.27 -4.70
CA GLU A 42 -4.85 4.66 -5.18
C GLU A 42 -3.80 4.80 -6.28
N LEU A 43 -2.58 4.32 -6.04
CA LEU A 43 -1.50 4.36 -7.04
C LEU A 43 -1.87 3.55 -8.29
N ALA A 44 -2.47 2.37 -8.14
CA ALA A 44 -2.86 1.53 -9.28
C ALA A 44 -3.97 2.16 -10.13
N VAL A 45 -4.89 2.90 -9.51
CA VAL A 45 -5.92 3.70 -10.20
C VAL A 45 -5.28 4.90 -10.90
N GLN A 46 -4.38 5.63 -10.23
CA GLN A 46 -3.70 6.80 -10.79
C GLN A 46 -2.73 6.44 -11.92
N MET A 47 -2.03 5.31 -11.85
CA MET A 47 -1.11 4.85 -12.90
C MET A 47 -1.80 4.64 -14.25
N ARG A 48 -3.13 4.42 -14.29
CA ARG A 48 -3.90 4.40 -15.55
C ARG A 48 -3.94 5.77 -16.25
N VAL A 49 -3.68 6.86 -15.53
CA VAL A 49 -3.70 8.23 -16.04
C VAL A 49 -2.33 8.67 -16.56
N VAL A 50 -1.25 7.93 -16.27
CA VAL A 50 0.15 8.32 -16.59
C VAL A 50 0.67 7.61 -17.85
N THR A 51 -0.04 7.74 -18.97
CA THR A 51 0.49 7.40 -20.31
C THR A 51 0.73 8.59 -21.22
N ASP A 52 0.86 9.81 -20.68
CA ASP A 52 1.55 10.90 -21.39
C ASP A 52 2.22 11.83 -20.38
N GLY A 53 3.56 11.77 -20.31
CA GLY A 53 4.39 12.78 -19.64
C GLY A 53 4.36 12.81 -18.12
N GLY A 54 5.31 12.11 -17.49
CA GLY A 54 5.45 12.08 -16.03
C GLY A 54 5.56 13.45 -15.35
N SER A 55 5.05 13.53 -14.13
CA SER A 55 5.47 14.50 -13.13
C SER A 55 5.33 13.85 -11.76
N SER A 56 6.46 13.37 -11.23
CA SER A 56 6.58 13.12 -9.80
C SER A 56 6.47 14.48 -9.10
N LEU A 57 5.37 14.70 -8.39
CA LEU A 57 5.34 15.74 -7.36
C LEU A 57 6.44 15.36 -6.37
N SER A 58 7.54 16.08 -6.41
CA SER A 58 8.53 16.11 -5.35
C SER A 58 7.81 16.62 -4.11
N GLY A 59 7.40 15.68 -3.25
CA GLY A 59 7.08 15.98 -1.87
C GLY A 59 8.38 16.43 -1.21
N ASP A 60 8.58 17.74 -1.17
CA ASP A 60 9.40 18.40 -0.18
C ASP A 60 8.76 18.10 1.18
N ASP A 61 9.26 17.08 1.89
CA ASP A 61 8.96 16.91 3.30
C ASP A 61 10.23 17.27 4.08
N GLY A 62 10.35 18.58 4.34
CA GLY A 62 11.26 19.11 5.33
C GLY A 62 10.90 18.56 6.71
N THR A 63 11.36 17.35 7.00
CA THR A 63 11.30 16.76 8.34
C THR A 63 12.37 17.45 9.20
N THR A 64 12.07 18.66 9.64
CA THR A 64 12.71 19.23 10.83
C THR A 64 12.39 18.31 11.99
N ASP A 65 13.42 17.65 12.52
CA ASP A 65 13.65 17.17 13.89
C ASP A 65 12.50 17.38 14.90
N LEU A 66 11.32 16.81 14.62
CA LEU A 66 10.17 16.83 15.51
C LEU A 66 10.32 15.65 16.48
N PRO A 67 10.12 15.86 17.79
CA PRO A 67 10.14 14.77 18.76
C PRO A 67 9.11 13.70 18.38
N CYS A 68 9.36 12.43 18.70
CA CYS A 68 8.43 11.34 18.39
C CYS A 68 7.10 11.50 19.14
N GLU A 69 6.16 12.27 18.57
CA GLU A 69 4.78 12.45 19.04
C GLU A 69 3.90 11.26 18.63
N CYS A 70 4.24 10.08 19.15
CA CYS A 70 3.30 8.97 19.11
C CYS A 70 2.40 9.10 20.34
N GLU A 71 1.09 9.30 20.14
CA GLU A 71 0.10 9.00 21.19
C GLU A 71 0.43 7.61 21.75
N PRO A 72 0.36 7.35 23.07
CA PRO A 72 0.64 6.04 23.64
C PRO A 72 -0.30 4.98 23.06
N LEU A 73 0.08 4.45 21.89
CA LEU A 73 -0.27 3.11 21.45
C LEU A 73 0.23 2.21 22.57
N SER A 74 -0.63 1.30 23.03
CA SER A 74 -0.36 0.34 24.11
C SER A 74 1.11 -0.09 24.18
N GLU A 75 1.66 -0.22 25.39
CA GLU A 75 3.07 -0.62 25.68
C GLU A 75 3.56 -1.83 24.85
N ASP A 76 2.64 -2.65 24.35
CA ASP A 76 2.88 -3.85 23.55
C ASP A 76 3.20 -3.59 22.06
N LEU A 77 2.97 -2.39 21.52
CA LEU A 77 3.15 -2.09 20.10
C LEU A 77 4.10 -0.91 19.88
N PRO A 78 5.26 -1.13 19.21
CA PRO A 78 6.20 -0.05 18.97
C PRO A 78 5.59 0.96 17.99
N CYS A 79 5.98 2.22 18.15
CA CYS A 79 5.63 3.24 17.17
C CYS A 79 6.40 3.01 15.87
N TRP A 80 5.78 2.29 14.93
CA TRP A 80 6.39 1.87 13.67
C TRP A 80 7.02 3.01 12.86
N ASN A 81 6.41 4.21 12.88
CA ASN A 81 6.97 5.38 12.19
C ASN A 81 8.36 5.79 12.75
N CYS A 82 8.57 5.66 14.07
CA CYS A 82 9.87 5.96 14.68
C CYS A 82 10.88 4.82 14.53
N VAL A 83 10.42 3.57 14.48
CA VAL A 83 11.29 2.41 14.21
C VAL A 83 11.80 2.44 12.77
N ASP A 84 10.91 2.64 11.80
CA ASP A 84 11.26 2.68 10.37
C ASP A 84 12.22 3.84 10.06
N ALA A 85 12.05 4.98 10.75
CA ALA A 85 12.96 6.12 10.67
C ALA A 85 14.28 5.95 11.46
N GLY A 86 14.51 4.81 12.11
CA GLY A 86 15.72 4.55 12.91
C GLY A 86 15.84 5.39 14.19
N ARG A 87 14.74 6.00 14.66
CA ARG A 87 14.70 6.85 15.85
C ARG A 87 14.35 6.07 17.14
N ARG A 88 13.93 4.80 17.03
CA ARG A 88 13.69 3.87 18.14
C ARG A 88 14.04 2.44 17.72
N ASP A 89 14.56 1.65 18.66
CA ASP A 89 14.77 0.21 18.47
C ASP A 89 13.49 -0.59 18.71
N LEU A 90 13.41 -1.76 18.07
CA LEU A 90 12.42 -2.78 18.42
C LEU A 90 12.89 -3.47 19.70
N SER A 91 12.10 -3.39 20.76
CA SER A 91 12.31 -4.23 21.95
C SER A 91 12.21 -5.71 21.56
N GLU A 92 13.09 -6.55 22.12
CA GLU A 92 13.11 -8.02 21.96
C GLU A 92 12.01 -8.73 22.76
#